data_AF-A0A1M3TTR2-F1
#
_entry.id   AF-A0A1M3TTR2-F1
#
_cell.length_a   1.000
_cell.length_b   1.000
_cell.length_c   1.000
_cell.angle_alpha   90.00
_cell.angle_beta   90.00
_cell.angle_gamma   90.00
#
_symmetry.space_group_name_H-M   'P 1'
#
loop_
_entity.id
_entity.type
_entity.pdbx_description
1 polymer ?
#
loop_
_entity_poly.entity_id
_entity_poly.type
_entity_poly.pdbx_seq_one_letter_code
_entity_poly.pdbx_strand_id
1 'polypeptide(L)'
;MQKNMDLLEFSRFYEIFTSLLGAANASLNTDIVKTRQSDTRAYEKGWYWKDLALTIWLFTADDFTTFVIPETAFGICAALSGPLLTDDNTPDLLSVVNRIPMVMLWNWLNLFVFNLANQRHPDSVAEDKINRPWRPLPAGRISILHTRQLLLLAIPVVLGLSVYLGAWEETALLYTMNWLYNDLSGGDDGFILRNVLLALAFSQYNKGSLRVATGTGFDILPRAWRWIWLTSAVIGTTMHIQDVKDVEGDRAKNRHTIPIVLGDGPARWSVAIPVAIWSVVCPAFWELDVPGYVLPVALGMAIAGRILFLREGAADKRTWKMWTAWTAVIWMLPLFKNPSVFVRFSKSLRGM
;
A
#
# COMPACT_ATOMS: atom_id res chain seq x y z
N MET A 1 14.52 -30.46 7.91
CA MET A 1 14.71 -29.58 9.08
C MET A 1 14.11 -28.18 8.85
N GLN A 2 14.27 -27.57 7.67
CA GLN A 2 13.65 -26.29 7.26
C GLN A 2 12.10 -26.24 7.39
N LYS A 3 11.39 -27.27 6.93
CA LYS A 3 9.91 -27.30 6.89
C LYS A 3 9.21 -27.28 8.27
N ASN A 4 9.89 -27.76 9.32
CA ASN A 4 9.40 -27.70 10.70
C ASN A 4 9.73 -26.37 11.37
N MET A 5 10.65 -25.59 10.80
CA MET A 5 11.03 -24.26 11.27
C MET A 5 9.96 -23.23 10.87
N ASP A 6 9.42 -23.32 9.65
CA ASP A 6 8.38 -22.41 9.14
C ASP A 6 7.06 -22.46 9.94
N LEU A 7 6.64 -23.66 10.38
CA LEU A 7 5.43 -23.83 11.20
C LEU A 7 5.63 -23.38 12.65
N LEU A 8 6.82 -23.61 13.21
CA LEU A 8 7.17 -23.15 14.56
C LEU A 8 7.28 -21.62 14.62
N GLU A 9 7.77 -21.00 13.55
CA GLU A 9 7.87 -19.55 13.42
C GLU A 9 6.51 -18.88 13.18
N PHE A 10 5.61 -19.50 12.42
CA PHE A 10 4.23 -19.02 12.29
C PHE A 10 3.45 -19.09 13.62
N SER A 11 3.64 -20.17 14.39
CA SER A 11 3.05 -20.30 15.74
C SER A 11 3.57 -19.22 16.69
N ARG A 12 4.89 -18.97 16.72
CA ARG A 12 5.47 -17.88 17.51
C ARG A 12 4.99 -16.50 17.06
N PHE A 13 4.84 -16.28 15.75
CA PHE A 13 4.26 -15.07 15.20
C PHE A 13 2.81 -14.86 15.65
N TYR A 14 1.99 -15.91 15.59
CA TYR A 14 0.61 -15.85 16.07
C TYR A 14 0.54 -15.53 17.57
N GLU A 15 1.41 -16.10 18.39
CA GLU A 15 1.51 -15.82 19.83
C GLU A 15 1.94 -14.38 20.12
N ILE A 16 2.93 -13.85 19.38
CA ILE A 16 3.37 -12.45 19.53
C ILE A 16 2.25 -11.49 19.09
N PHE A 17 1.63 -11.75 17.94
CA PHE A 17 0.54 -10.92 17.41
C PHE A 17 -0.69 -10.90 18.34
N THR A 18 -1.08 -12.06 18.87
CA THR A 18 -2.19 -12.17 19.84
C THR A 18 -1.84 -11.53 21.18
N SER A 19 -0.59 -11.59 21.62
CA SER A 19 -0.12 -10.90 22.84
C SER A 19 -0.09 -9.38 22.67
N LEU A 20 0.26 -8.87 21.49
CA LEU A 20 0.26 -7.45 21.17
C LEU A 20 -1.15 -6.88 21.06
N LEU A 21 -2.07 -7.62 20.43
CA LEU A 21 -3.50 -7.31 20.51
C LEU A 21 -3.93 -7.32 21.99
N GLY A 22 -3.52 -8.36 22.74
CA GLY A 22 -3.55 -8.49 24.20
C GLY A 22 -3.32 -7.17 24.93
N ALA A 23 -2.11 -6.65 24.77
CA ALA A 23 -1.61 -5.44 25.41
C ALA A 23 -2.33 -4.18 24.93
N ALA A 24 -2.67 -4.08 23.63
CA ALA A 24 -3.42 -2.96 23.09
C ALA A 24 -4.83 -2.87 23.67
N ASN A 25 -5.54 -4.01 23.81
CA ASN A 25 -6.85 -4.06 24.45
C ASN A 25 -6.78 -3.72 25.94
N ALA A 26 -5.74 -4.18 26.65
CA ALA A 26 -5.54 -3.85 28.06
C ALA A 26 -5.31 -2.34 28.25
N SER A 27 -4.46 -1.72 27.43
CA SER A 27 -4.18 -0.28 27.46
C SER A 27 -5.41 0.57 27.13
N LEU A 28 -6.24 0.14 26.18
CA LEU A 28 -7.49 0.82 25.81
C LEU A 28 -8.56 0.73 26.91
N ASN A 29 -8.60 -0.38 27.68
CA ASN A 29 -9.58 -0.57 28.75
C ASN A 29 -9.22 0.18 30.04
N THR A 30 -7.94 0.39 30.35
CA THR A 30 -7.50 1.00 31.62
C THR A 30 -7.84 2.49 31.78
N ASP A 31 -8.00 3.25 30.69
CA ASP A 31 -8.18 4.72 30.76
C ASP A 31 -9.64 5.19 30.59
N ILE A 32 -10.52 4.35 30.04
CA ILE A 32 -11.96 4.68 29.91
C ILE A 32 -12.64 4.75 31.29
N VAL A 33 -12.13 3.99 32.27
CA VAL A 33 -12.64 3.99 33.66
C VAL A 33 -12.42 5.34 34.36
N LYS A 34 -11.48 6.18 33.89
CA LYS A 34 -11.13 7.46 34.56
C LYS A 34 -11.78 8.71 33.98
N THR A 35 -12.49 8.65 32.85
CA THR A 35 -13.00 9.85 32.16
C THR A 35 -14.52 10.01 32.05
N ARG A 36 -15.34 9.28 32.83
CA ARG A 36 -16.78 9.56 32.89
C ARG A 36 -17.37 9.49 34.29
N GLN A 37 -17.76 10.65 34.82
CA GLN A 37 -18.83 10.73 35.82
C GLN A 37 -20.18 10.89 35.12
N SER A 38 -21.16 10.17 35.68
CA SER A 38 -22.61 10.21 35.49
C SER A 38 -23.18 9.85 34.12
N ASP A 39 -23.35 8.54 33.87
CA ASP A 39 -24.69 8.00 33.57
C ASP A 39 -24.70 6.46 33.72
N THR A 40 -25.29 5.97 34.80
CA THR A 40 -25.15 4.61 35.33
C THR A 40 -26.01 3.54 34.63
N ARG A 41 -26.32 3.69 33.33
CA ARG A 41 -27.12 2.68 32.58
C ARG A 41 -26.75 2.48 31.10
N ALA A 42 -25.56 2.89 30.66
CA ALA A 42 -25.04 2.50 29.35
C ALA A 42 -24.08 1.31 29.50
N TYR A 43 -24.63 0.10 29.35
CA TYR A 43 -23.96 -1.19 29.14
C TYR A 43 -22.42 -1.13 29.03
N GLU A 44 -21.73 -1.74 30.00
CA GLU A 44 -20.35 -2.21 29.89
C GLU A 44 -20.25 -3.25 28.75
N LYS A 45 -20.21 -2.78 27.51
CA LYS A 45 -19.85 -3.64 26.38
C LYS A 45 -18.34 -3.65 26.30
N GLY A 46 -17.71 -4.51 27.10
CA GLY A 46 -16.29 -4.77 27.02
C GLY A 46 -15.89 -4.99 25.56
N TRP A 47 -14.82 -4.31 25.12
CA TRP A 47 -14.30 -4.50 23.77
C TRP A 47 -13.92 -5.96 23.59
N TYR A 48 -14.68 -6.67 22.75
CA TYR A 48 -14.32 -8.03 22.36
C TYR A 48 -13.17 -7.94 21.35
N TRP A 49 -12.30 -8.96 21.32
CA TRP A 49 -11.21 -9.08 20.33
C TRP A 49 -11.66 -8.84 18.88
N LYS A 50 -12.92 -9.17 18.58
CA LYS A 50 -13.58 -8.93 17.30
C LYS A 50 -13.76 -7.44 16.98
N ASP A 51 -14.09 -6.61 17.97
CA ASP A 51 -14.28 -5.16 17.80
C ASP A 51 -12.95 -4.45 17.55
N LEU A 52 -11.89 -4.88 18.25
CA LEU A 52 -10.53 -4.41 18.00
C LEU A 52 -10.06 -4.82 16.60
N ALA A 53 -10.21 -6.10 16.23
CA ALA A 53 -9.82 -6.59 14.90
C ALA A 53 -10.56 -5.85 13.78
N LEU A 54 -11.87 -5.61 13.94
CA LEU A 54 -12.66 -4.85 13.00
C LEU A 54 -12.21 -3.37 12.93
N THR A 55 -11.87 -2.76 14.05
CA THR A 55 -11.35 -1.38 14.08
C THR A 55 -10.00 -1.28 13.35
N ILE A 56 -9.08 -2.22 13.59
CA ILE A 56 -7.79 -2.31 12.89
C ILE A 56 -8.00 -2.50 11.38
N TRP A 57 -8.89 -3.42 10.99
CA TRP A 57 -9.23 -3.63 9.58
C TRP A 57 -9.76 -2.35 8.93
N LEU A 58 -10.68 -1.65 9.58
CA LEU A 58 -11.30 -0.43 9.03
C LEU A 58 -10.33 0.73 8.82
N PHE A 59 -9.18 0.77 9.51
CA PHE A 59 -8.12 1.74 9.18
C PHE A 59 -7.56 1.52 7.77
N THR A 60 -7.55 0.29 7.27
CA THR A 60 -6.84 -0.12 6.04
C THR A 60 -7.75 -0.68 4.94
N ALA A 61 -9.05 -0.85 5.21
CA ALA A 61 -9.98 -1.59 4.35
C ALA A 61 -10.02 -1.10 2.89
N ASP A 62 -10.05 0.22 2.69
CA ASP A 62 -10.05 0.81 1.35
C ASP A 62 -8.73 0.56 0.63
N ASP A 63 -7.62 0.69 1.35
CA ASP A 63 -6.28 0.71 0.79
C ASP A 63 -5.74 -0.71 0.60
N PHE A 64 -6.27 -1.72 1.30
CA PHE A 64 -5.78 -3.10 1.20
C PHE A 64 -5.79 -3.62 -0.24
N THR A 65 -6.93 -3.50 -0.93
CA THR A 65 -7.05 -3.98 -2.32
C THR A 65 -6.34 -3.10 -3.33
N THR A 66 -6.26 -1.79 -3.06
CA THR A 66 -5.73 -0.80 -4.00
C THR A 66 -4.23 -0.53 -3.82
N PHE A 67 -3.63 -1.03 -2.74
CA PHE A 67 -2.24 -0.80 -2.40
C PHE A 67 -1.51 -2.10 -2.04
N VAL A 68 -1.97 -2.85 -1.02
CA VAL A 68 -1.25 -4.05 -0.55
C VAL A 68 -1.13 -5.09 -1.66
N ILE A 69 -2.20 -5.30 -2.44
CA ILE A 69 -2.19 -6.27 -3.55
C ILE A 69 -1.22 -5.84 -4.66
N PRO A 70 -1.29 -4.62 -5.24
CA PRO A 70 -0.31 -4.17 -6.24
C PRO A 70 1.14 -4.27 -5.76
N GLU A 71 1.48 -3.76 -4.58
CA GLU A 71 2.86 -3.77 -4.09
C GLU A 71 3.36 -5.20 -3.81
N THR A 72 2.46 -6.09 -3.38
CA THR A 72 2.77 -7.53 -3.31
C THR A 72 3.04 -8.13 -4.68
N ALA A 73 2.26 -7.77 -5.70
CA ALA A 73 2.47 -8.21 -7.07
C ALA A 73 3.84 -7.74 -7.59
N PHE A 74 4.27 -6.51 -7.27
CA PHE A 74 5.63 -6.04 -7.56
C PHE A 74 6.68 -6.96 -6.98
N GLY A 75 6.67 -7.16 -5.65
CA GLY A 75 7.71 -7.92 -4.96
C GLY A 75 7.83 -9.34 -5.50
N ILE A 76 6.69 -10.02 -5.67
CA ILE A 76 6.64 -11.41 -6.13
C ILE A 76 7.04 -11.53 -7.60
N CYS A 77 6.52 -10.67 -8.49
CA CYS A 77 6.87 -10.75 -9.92
C CYS A 77 8.31 -10.34 -10.18
N ALA A 78 8.83 -9.37 -9.42
CA ALA A 78 10.22 -9.00 -9.48
C ALA A 78 11.13 -10.14 -9.01
N ALA A 79 10.81 -10.80 -7.90
CA ALA A 79 11.56 -11.97 -7.42
C ALA A 79 11.51 -13.15 -8.42
N LEU A 80 10.33 -13.44 -8.99
CA LEU A 80 10.15 -14.52 -9.97
C LEU A 80 10.83 -14.25 -11.32
N SER A 81 11.06 -12.97 -11.67
CA SER A 81 11.78 -12.59 -12.89
C SER A 81 13.28 -12.92 -12.84
N GLY A 82 13.77 -13.32 -11.67
CA GLY A 82 15.13 -13.79 -11.42
C GLY A 82 16.19 -12.78 -11.86
N PRO A 83 17.08 -13.13 -12.81
CA PRO A 83 18.26 -12.35 -13.15
C PRO A 83 17.97 -10.96 -13.73
N LEU A 84 16.72 -10.65 -14.05
CA LEU A 84 16.32 -9.31 -14.47
C LEU A 84 16.41 -8.29 -13.32
N LEU A 85 16.09 -8.72 -12.09
CA LEU A 85 15.90 -7.83 -10.95
C LEU A 85 16.54 -8.33 -9.65
N THR A 86 17.01 -9.58 -9.62
CA THR A 86 17.68 -10.18 -8.47
C THR A 86 18.95 -10.91 -8.91
N ASP A 87 19.82 -11.23 -7.95
CA ASP A 87 21.00 -12.08 -8.19
C ASP A 87 20.65 -13.58 -8.30
N ASP A 88 19.38 -13.94 -8.08
CA ASP A 88 18.89 -15.30 -8.23
C ASP A 88 18.60 -15.59 -9.70
N ASN A 89 19.49 -16.35 -10.33
CA ASN A 89 19.37 -16.75 -11.73
C ASN A 89 18.28 -17.80 -11.97
N THR A 90 17.86 -18.53 -10.93
CA THR A 90 16.96 -19.68 -11.05
C THR A 90 15.95 -19.70 -9.90
N PRO A 91 15.09 -18.66 -9.77
CA PRO A 91 14.11 -18.62 -8.70
C PRO A 91 13.22 -19.86 -8.76
N ASP A 92 12.98 -20.45 -7.59
CA ASP A 92 12.02 -21.53 -7.40
C ASP A 92 10.61 -20.96 -7.24
N LEU A 93 9.68 -21.43 -8.08
CA LEU A 93 8.32 -20.88 -8.15
C LEU A 93 7.60 -21.01 -6.80
N LEU A 94 7.62 -22.20 -6.21
CA LEU A 94 6.86 -22.47 -4.98
C LEU A 94 7.47 -21.75 -3.79
N SER A 95 8.79 -21.70 -3.68
CA SER A 95 9.51 -20.94 -2.66
C SER A 95 9.07 -19.47 -2.67
N VAL A 96 9.11 -18.80 -3.82
CA VAL A 96 8.75 -17.38 -3.93
C VAL A 96 7.25 -17.15 -3.73
N VAL A 97 6.39 -17.99 -4.31
CA VAL A 97 4.92 -17.89 -4.12
C VAL A 97 4.53 -18.08 -2.65
N ASN A 98 5.21 -18.97 -1.91
CA ASN A 98 4.98 -19.15 -0.48
C ASN A 98 5.36 -17.92 0.36
N ARG A 99 6.07 -16.93 -0.20
CA ARG A 99 6.39 -15.66 0.46
C ARG A 99 5.28 -14.61 0.32
N ILE A 100 4.24 -14.85 -0.49
CA ILE A 100 3.10 -13.92 -0.65
C ILE A 100 2.55 -13.44 0.70
N PRO A 101 2.24 -14.32 1.69
CA PRO A 101 1.71 -13.87 2.97
C PRO A 101 2.66 -12.94 3.73
N MET A 102 3.97 -13.19 3.67
CA MET A 102 4.98 -12.35 4.34
C MET A 102 5.09 -10.98 3.66
N VAL A 103 5.06 -10.94 2.33
CA VAL A 103 5.10 -9.68 1.56
C VAL A 103 3.84 -8.85 1.83
N MET A 104 2.66 -9.49 1.79
CA MET A 104 1.39 -8.84 2.13
C MET A 104 1.40 -8.32 3.56
N LEU A 105 1.93 -9.09 4.51
CA LEU A 105 2.06 -8.69 5.90
C LEU A 105 2.94 -7.46 6.04
N TRP A 106 4.14 -7.44 5.46
CA TRP A 106 5.04 -6.29 5.53
C TRP A 106 4.40 -5.02 4.94
N ASN A 107 3.77 -5.14 3.77
CA ASN A 107 3.06 -4.04 3.12
C ASN A 107 1.91 -3.53 3.98
N TRP A 108 1.09 -4.44 4.53
CA TRP A 108 -0.05 -4.10 5.37
C TRP A 108 0.37 -3.45 6.70
N LEU A 109 1.42 -3.94 7.35
CA LEU A 109 1.92 -3.37 8.60
C LEU A 109 2.41 -1.92 8.41
N ASN A 110 3.18 -1.66 7.36
CA ASN A 110 3.63 -0.29 7.05
C ASN A 110 2.46 0.63 6.65
N LEU A 111 1.53 0.13 5.84
CA LEU A 111 0.30 0.85 5.48
C LEU A 111 -0.54 1.17 6.74
N PHE A 112 -0.62 0.25 7.69
CA PHE A 112 -1.35 0.45 8.94
C PHE A 112 -0.73 1.60 9.76
N VAL A 113 0.60 1.65 9.89
CA VAL A 113 1.29 2.78 10.55
C VAL A 113 1.00 4.10 9.83
N PHE A 114 1.06 4.12 8.49
CA PHE A 114 0.72 5.30 7.70
C PHE A 114 -0.72 5.75 7.93
N ASN A 115 -1.69 4.83 7.89
CA ASN A 115 -3.10 5.15 8.06
C ASN A 115 -3.45 5.65 9.47
N LEU A 116 -2.82 5.10 10.51
CA LEU A 116 -2.95 5.63 11.87
C LEU A 116 -2.42 7.07 11.95
N ALA A 117 -1.27 7.35 11.34
CA ALA A 117 -0.68 8.68 11.33
C ALA A 117 -1.50 9.69 10.51
N ASN A 118 -2.05 9.27 9.37
CA ASN A 118 -2.81 10.13 8.48
C ASN A 118 -4.22 10.47 9.00
N GLN A 119 -4.91 9.48 9.57
CA GLN A 119 -6.32 9.62 9.94
C GLN A 119 -6.54 10.28 11.31
N ARG A 120 -5.51 10.40 12.15
CA ARG A 120 -5.65 10.91 13.53
C ARG A 120 -5.87 12.43 13.65
N HIS A 121 -5.65 13.20 12.60
CA HIS A 121 -5.74 14.67 12.68
C HIS A 121 -7.21 15.13 12.64
N PRO A 122 -7.62 16.16 13.42
CA PRO A 122 -8.99 16.65 13.40
C PRO A 122 -9.52 16.96 11.99
N ASP A 123 -8.69 17.59 11.15
CA ASP A 123 -9.06 17.94 9.78
C ASP A 123 -9.20 16.70 8.88
N SER A 124 -8.35 15.68 9.08
CA SER A 124 -8.50 14.38 8.41
C SER A 124 -9.79 13.67 8.85
N VAL A 125 -10.22 13.80 10.11
CA VAL A 125 -11.51 13.26 10.57
C VAL A 125 -12.68 14.01 9.93
N ALA A 126 -12.57 15.33 9.75
CA ALA A 126 -13.58 16.13 9.08
C ALA A 126 -13.69 15.78 7.59
N GLU A 127 -12.56 15.65 6.89
CA GLU A 127 -12.46 15.13 5.52
C GLU A 127 -13.11 13.74 5.41
N ASP A 128 -12.73 12.83 6.29
CA ASP A 128 -13.20 11.47 6.21
C ASP A 128 -14.70 11.37 6.53
N LYS A 129 -15.28 12.22 7.37
CA LYS A 129 -16.76 12.24 7.54
C LYS A 129 -17.52 12.43 6.22
N ILE A 130 -16.91 13.10 5.24
CA ILE A 130 -17.49 13.32 3.91
C ILE A 130 -17.18 12.15 2.99
N ASN A 131 -15.90 11.90 2.73
CA ASN A 131 -15.48 10.93 1.72
C ASN A 131 -15.73 9.47 2.18
N ARG A 132 -15.72 9.29 3.50
CA ARG A 132 -15.20 8.11 4.17
C ARG A 132 -15.80 7.93 5.61
N PRO A 133 -17.15 7.96 5.79
CA PRO A 133 -17.78 8.05 7.13
C PRO A 133 -17.73 6.77 7.97
N TRP A 134 -17.55 5.60 7.36
CA TRP A 134 -17.38 4.30 8.03
C TRP A 134 -16.01 4.03 8.71
N ARG A 135 -15.05 4.96 8.63
CA ARG A 135 -13.67 4.79 9.11
C ARG A 135 -13.67 4.89 10.63
N PRO A 136 -12.65 4.35 11.32
CA PRO A 136 -12.67 4.23 12.77
C PRO A 136 -12.94 5.54 13.52
N LEU A 137 -12.29 6.65 13.12
CA LEU A 137 -12.46 7.94 13.80
C LEU A 137 -13.78 8.65 13.42
N PRO A 138 -14.15 8.79 12.13
CA PRO A 138 -15.44 9.37 11.74
C PRO A 138 -16.65 8.65 12.35
N ALA A 139 -16.60 7.32 12.43
CA ALA A 139 -17.65 6.49 13.00
C ALA A 139 -17.62 6.43 14.54
N GLY A 140 -16.68 7.13 15.19
CA GLY A 140 -16.58 7.18 16.66
C GLY A 140 -16.15 5.88 17.32
N ARG A 141 -15.54 4.95 16.58
CA ARG A 141 -15.06 3.65 17.12
C ARG A 141 -13.82 3.81 17.99
N ILE A 142 -12.96 4.77 17.67
CA ILE A 142 -11.74 5.07 18.40
C ILE A 142 -11.52 6.59 18.41
N SER A 143 -10.99 7.12 19.51
CA SER A 143 -10.70 8.56 19.63
C SER A 143 -9.36 8.90 18.96
N ILE A 144 -9.15 10.19 18.68
CA ILE A 144 -7.85 10.71 18.20
C ILE A 144 -6.72 10.35 19.18
N LEU A 145 -6.96 10.52 20.49
CA LEU A 145 -5.98 10.22 21.53
C LEU A 145 -5.59 8.73 21.52
N HIS A 146 -6.58 7.83 21.49
CA HIS A 146 -6.33 6.39 21.45
C HIS A 146 -5.65 5.96 20.13
N THR A 147 -5.99 6.60 19.00
CA THR A 147 -5.31 6.36 17.71
C THR A 147 -3.84 6.75 17.79
N ARG A 148 -3.53 7.90 18.43
CA ARG A 148 -2.14 8.34 18.65
C ARG A 148 -1.38 7.41 19.59
N GLN A 149 -2.00 6.88 20.64
CA GLN A 149 -1.39 5.87 21.51
C GLN A 149 -1.15 4.56 20.76
N LEU A 150 -2.11 4.11 19.95
CA LEU A 150 -1.95 2.93 19.10
C LEU A 150 -0.81 3.10 18.10
N LEU A 151 -0.66 4.29 17.51
CA LEU A 151 0.47 4.61 16.63
C LEU A 151 1.82 4.49 17.35
N LEU A 152 1.93 5.01 18.58
CA LEU A 152 3.15 4.90 19.38
C LEU A 152 3.54 3.45 19.67
N LEU A 153 2.56 2.56 19.84
CA LEU A 153 2.80 1.13 20.03
C LEU A 153 3.10 0.43 18.69
N ALA A 154 2.40 0.80 17.62
CA ALA A 154 2.55 0.19 16.30
C ALA A 154 3.95 0.43 15.71
N ILE A 155 4.53 1.62 15.87
CA ILE A 155 5.85 1.98 15.33
C ILE A 155 6.96 0.98 15.75
N PRO A 156 7.27 0.76 17.05
CA PRO A 156 8.32 -0.16 17.47
C PRO A 156 7.98 -1.62 17.14
N VAL A 157 6.71 -2.01 17.23
CA VAL A 157 6.25 -3.37 16.89
C VAL A 157 6.47 -3.67 15.41
N VAL A 158 6.00 -2.79 14.53
CA VAL A 158 6.13 -2.96 13.08
C VAL A 158 7.59 -2.88 12.65
N LEU A 159 8.40 -2.05 13.29
CA LEU A 159 9.84 -2.03 13.03
C LEU A 159 10.50 -3.36 13.41
N GLY A 160 10.21 -3.90 14.61
CA GLY A 160 10.71 -5.20 15.04
C GLY A 160 10.29 -6.34 14.12
N LEU A 161 9.03 -6.36 13.68
CA LEU A 161 8.55 -7.31 12.66
C LEU A 161 9.26 -7.10 11.31
N SER A 162 9.54 -5.85 10.92
CA SER A 162 10.26 -5.55 9.67
C SER A 162 11.72 -5.99 9.70
N VAL A 163 12.37 -5.99 10.88
CA VAL A 163 13.69 -6.59 11.08
C VAL A 163 13.62 -8.09 10.83
N TYR A 164 12.65 -8.78 11.43
CA TYR A 164 12.43 -10.21 11.20
C TYR A 164 12.13 -10.53 9.73
N LEU A 165 11.36 -9.67 9.04
CA LEU A 165 11.02 -9.82 7.62
C LEU A 165 12.15 -9.39 6.66
N GLY A 166 13.23 -8.77 7.15
CA GLY A 166 14.41 -8.41 6.37
C GLY A 166 14.33 -7.10 5.58
N ALA A 167 13.36 -6.22 5.89
CA ALA A 167 13.08 -4.97 5.17
C ALA A 167 12.91 -3.76 6.14
N TRP A 168 13.75 -3.70 7.17
CA TRP A 168 13.66 -2.66 8.20
C TRP A 168 14.16 -1.29 7.74
N GLU A 169 15.11 -1.24 6.80
CA GLU A 169 15.64 0.01 6.24
C GLU A 169 14.53 0.78 5.50
N GLU A 170 13.75 0.05 4.70
CA GLU A 170 12.60 0.58 3.98
C GLU A 170 11.53 1.05 4.97
N THR A 171 11.23 0.25 5.99
CA THR A 171 10.31 0.65 7.07
C THR A 171 10.77 1.93 7.78
N ALA A 172 12.06 2.05 8.10
CA ALA A 172 12.61 3.23 8.77
C ALA A 172 12.50 4.48 7.88
N LEU A 173 12.82 4.37 6.59
CA LEU A 173 12.63 5.45 5.62
C LEU A 173 11.14 5.80 5.45
N LEU A 174 10.25 4.81 5.40
CA LEU A 174 8.81 5.02 5.37
C LEU A 174 8.32 5.77 6.61
N TYR A 175 8.89 5.55 7.79
CA TYR A 175 8.56 6.34 8.98
C TYR A 175 9.00 7.80 8.83
N THR A 176 10.18 8.06 8.28
CA THR A 176 10.62 9.42 7.97
C THR A 176 9.68 10.09 6.97
N MET A 177 9.32 9.39 5.87
CA MET A 177 8.38 9.91 4.88
C MET A 177 6.97 10.13 5.47
N ASN A 178 6.50 9.24 6.33
CA ASN A 178 5.23 9.35 7.02
C ASN A 178 5.17 10.58 7.92
N TRP A 179 6.26 10.85 8.66
CA TRP A 179 6.41 12.06 9.47
C TRP A 179 6.44 13.32 8.60
N LEU A 180 7.24 13.34 7.52
CA LEU A 180 7.26 14.45 6.56
C LEU A 180 5.88 14.72 5.96
N TYR A 181 5.15 13.67 5.58
CA TYR A 181 3.85 13.77 4.93
C TYR A 181 2.76 14.24 5.89
N ASN A 182 2.66 13.65 7.08
CA ASN A 182 1.54 13.87 8.00
C ASN A 182 1.86 14.93 9.07
N ASP A 183 2.97 14.79 9.79
CA ASP A 183 3.29 15.64 10.94
C ASP A 183 3.87 17.01 10.53
N LEU A 184 4.68 17.05 9.47
CA LEU A 184 5.15 18.30 8.87
C LEU A 184 4.21 18.84 7.79
N SER A 185 3.04 18.21 7.60
CA SER A 185 2.02 18.62 6.63
C SER A 185 2.50 18.65 5.16
N GLY A 186 3.58 17.94 4.80
CA GLY A 186 4.05 17.89 3.41
C GLY A 186 3.05 17.24 2.43
N GLY A 187 2.10 16.45 2.94
CA GLY A 187 0.98 15.92 2.17
C GLY A 187 -0.12 16.95 1.87
N ASP A 188 -0.14 18.07 2.59
CA ASP A 188 -1.11 19.15 2.44
C ASP A 188 -0.46 20.42 1.82
N ASP A 189 0.88 20.52 1.79
CA ASP A 189 1.67 21.62 1.23
C ASP A 189 1.85 21.52 -0.31
N GLY A 190 0.72 21.48 -1.01
CA GLY A 190 0.65 21.50 -2.47
C GLY A 190 0.84 20.15 -3.15
N PHE A 191 0.23 20.01 -4.33
CA PHE A 191 0.17 18.74 -5.05
C PHE A 191 1.54 18.22 -5.53
N ILE A 192 2.51 19.10 -5.80
CA ILE A 192 3.85 18.68 -6.27
C ILE A 192 4.60 17.95 -5.15
N LEU A 193 4.72 18.57 -3.97
CA LEU A 193 5.43 17.98 -2.85
C LEU A 193 4.74 16.69 -2.39
N ARG A 194 3.41 16.71 -2.28
CA ARG A 194 2.60 15.51 -1.99
C ARG A 194 2.93 14.37 -2.95
N ASN A 195 2.91 14.61 -4.25
CA ASN A 195 3.18 13.58 -5.25
C ASN A 195 4.62 13.07 -5.21
N VAL A 196 5.60 13.94 -4.95
CA VAL A 196 7.01 13.54 -4.77
C VAL A 196 7.18 12.64 -3.54
N LEU A 197 6.60 13.03 -2.40
CA LEU A 197 6.63 12.21 -1.18
C LEU A 197 5.97 10.84 -1.39
N LEU A 198 4.84 10.79 -2.09
CA LEU A 198 4.19 9.54 -2.46
C LEU A 198 5.07 8.69 -3.39
N ALA A 199 5.68 9.28 -4.42
CA ALA A 199 6.57 8.56 -5.32
C ALA A 199 7.77 7.93 -4.59
N LEU A 200 8.37 8.66 -3.65
CA LEU A 200 9.47 8.18 -2.81
C LEU A 200 9.02 7.09 -1.84
N ALA A 201 7.84 7.23 -1.22
CA ALA A 201 7.28 6.20 -0.36
C ALA A 201 7.04 4.90 -1.13
N PHE A 202 6.38 4.97 -2.30
CA PHE A 202 6.16 3.80 -3.16
C PHE A 202 7.47 3.18 -3.67
N SER A 203 8.55 3.96 -3.81
CA SER A 203 9.87 3.40 -4.12
C SER A 203 10.35 2.44 -3.01
N GLN A 204 10.09 2.80 -1.75
CA GLN A 204 10.43 1.97 -0.59
C GLN A 204 9.51 0.77 -0.45
N TYR A 205 8.22 0.90 -0.76
CA TYR A 205 7.28 -0.23 -0.78
C TYR A 205 7.65 -1.27 -1.83
N ASN A 206 7.98 -0.83 -3.05
CA ASN A 206 8.48 -1.70 -4.11
C ASN A 206 9.78 -2.41 -3.70
N LYS A 207 10.76 -1.64 -3.19
CA LYS A 207 12.06 -2.16 -2.70
C LYS A 207 11.87 -3.18 -1.57
N GLY A 208 11.07 -2.84 -0.56
CA GLY A 208 10.83 -3.69 0.60
C GLY A 208 10.03 -4.94 0.25
N SER A 209 9.02 -4.82 -0.61
CA SER A 209 8.26 -5.97 -1.13
C SER A 209 9.18 -6.97 -1.83
N LEU A 210 10.12 -6.49 -2.63
CA LEU A 210 11.14 -7.34 -3.26
C LEU A 210 12.05 -8.01 -2.22
N ARG A 211 12.50 -7.30 -1.17
CA ARG A 211 13.32 -7.88 -0.07
C ARG A 211 12.61 -8.99 0.67
N VAL A 212 11.35 -8.77 1.01
CA VAL A 212 10.58 -9.79 1.72
C VAL A 212 10.33 -11.00 0.81
N ALA A 213 10.08 -10.77 -0.48
CA ALA A 213 9.86 -11.82 -1.48
C ALA A 213 11.09 -12.71 -1.72
N THR A 214 12.30 -12.13 -1.74
CA THR A 214 13.55 -12.89 -1.92
C THR A 214 14.07 -13.52 -0.62
N GLY A 215 13.68 -12.96 0.53
CA GLY A 215 13.90 -13.56 1.85
C GLY A 215 15.35 -13.64 2.33
N THR A 216 16.28 -12.99 1.64
CA THR A 216 17.69 -12.91 2.01
C THR A 216 18.24 -11.51 1.69
N GLY A 217 19.40 -11.17 2.27
CA GLY A 217 20.13 -9.96 1.88
C GLY A 217 20.48 -10.05 0.40
N PHE A 218 19.86 -9.20 -0.41
CA PHE A 218 20.13 -9.12 -1.84
C PHE A 218 20.64 -7.72 -2.17
N ASP A 219 21.65 -7.65 -3.03
CA ASP A 219 22.14 -6.39 -3.54
C ASP A 219 21.19 -5.89 -4.63
N ILE A 220 20.79 -4.62 -4.53
CA ILE A 220 19.87 -4.07 -5.52
C ILE A 220 20.63 -3.79 -6.80
N LEU A 221 20.42 -4.66 -7.78
CA LEU A 221 20.98 -4.52 -9.11
C LEU A 221 20.66 -3.14 -9.71
N PRO A 222 21.56 -2.56 -10.52
CA PRO A 222 21.30 -1.28 -11.19
C PRO A 222 20.01 -1.28 -12.02
N ARG A 223 19.66 -2.41 -12.65
CA ARG A 223 18.40 -2.55 -13.38
C ARG A 223 17.18 -2.54 -12.46
N ALA A 224 17.28 -3.12 -11.27
CA ALA A 224 16.23 -3.06 -10.26
C ALA A 224 16.01 -1.64 -9.75
N TRP A 225 17.08 -0.88 -9.50
CA TRP A 225 16.95 0.55 -9.19
C TRP A 225 16.27 1.34 -10.31
N ARG A 226 16.66 1.13 -11.58
CA ARG A 226 16.00 1.80 -12.71
C ARG A 226 14.53 1.48 -12.78
N TRP A 227 14.15 0.22 -12.56
CA TRP A 227 12.74 -0.18 -12.52
C TRP A 227 11.99 0.46 -11.36
N ILE A 228 12.55 0.44 -10.14
CA ILE A 228 11.96 1.12 -8.96
C ILE A 228 11.77 2.62 -9.22
N TRP A 229 12.74 3.30 -9.81
CA TRP A 229 12.61 4.73 -10.12
C TRP A 229 11.56 4.98 -11.21
N LEU A 230 11.48 4.12 -12.22
CA LEU A 230 10.46 4.21 -13.26
C LEU A 230 9.06 4.02 -12.67
N THR A 231 8.85 3.02 -11.83
CA THR A 231 7.57 2.77 -11.15
C THR A 231 7.21 3.88 -10.18
N SER A 232 8.18 4.46 -9.48
CA SER A 232 7.98 5.68 -8.68
C SER A 232 7.57 6.89 -9.53
N ALA A 233 8.13 7.06 -10.74
CA ALA A 233 7.71 8.12 -11.65
C ALA A 233 6.27 7.91 -12.15
N VAL A 234 5.87 6.66 -12.40
CA VAL A 234 4.46 6.30 -12.70
C VAL A 234 3.56 6.79 -11.57
N ILE A 235 3.87 6.45 -10.31
CA ILE A 235 3.08 6.87 -9.15
C ILE A 235 3.06 8.41 -9.03
N GLY A 236 4.22 9.06 -9.02
CA GLY A 236 4.33 10.51 -8.84
C GLY A 236 3.59 11.35 -9.90
N THR A 237 3.36 10.79 -11.08
CA THR A 237 2.68 11.47 -12.19
C THR A 237 1.24 11.01 -12.42
N THR A 238 0.74 10.02 -11.68
CA THR A 238 -0.62 9.48 -11.91
C THR A 238 -1.45 9.26 -10.64
N MET A 239 -0.83 9.19 -9.45
CA MET A 239 -1.51 8.90 -8.18
C MET A 239 -2.57 9.94 -7.81
N HIS A 240 -2.42 11.19 -8.26
CA HIS A 240 -3.39 12.27 -8.05
C HIS A 240 -4.74 12.02 -8.76
N ILE A 241 -4.88 10.93 -9.53
CA ILE A 241 -6.20 10.44 -9.96
C ILE A 241 -7.16 10.22 -8.78
N GLN A 242 -6.64 9.90 -7.59
CA GLN A 242 -7.45 9.78 -6.38
C GLN A 242 -8.09 11.10 -5.97
N ASP A 243 -7.45 12.23 -6.25
CA ASP A 243 -7.94 13.55 -5.82
C ASP A 243 -9.19 13.93 -6.62
N VAL A 244 -9.36 13.40 -7.85
CA VAL A 244 -10.54 13.67 -8.70
C VAL A 244 -11.82 13.14 -8.06
N LYS A 245 -11.77 12.01 -7.35
CA LYS A 245 -12.94 11.44 -6.65
C LYS A 245 -13.16 12.02 -5.24
N ASP A 246 -12.15 12.69 -4.69
CA ASP A 246 -12.11 13.13 -3.28
C ASP A 246 -12.19 14.67 -3.12
N VAL A 247 -12.50 15.40 -4.20
CA VAL A 247 -12.54 16.89 -4.27
C VAL A 247 -13.34 17.52 -3.14
N GLU A 248 -14.48 16.93 -2.75
CA GLU A 248 -15.35 17.49 -1.70
C GLU A 248 -14.66 17.46 -0.32
N GLY A 249 -14.11 16.30 0.07
CA GLY A 249 -13.34 16.20 1.31
C GLY A 249 -12.03 16.97 1.27
N ASP A 250 -11.32 17.00 0.14
CA ASP A 250 -10.11 17.80 -0.02
C ASP A 250 -10.40 19.30 0.19
N ARG A 251 -11.54 19.80 -0.32
CA ARG A 251 -11.97 21.19 -0.09
C ARG A 251 -12.32 21.43 1.38
N ALA A 252 -12.96 20.48 2.05
CA ALA A 252 -13.27 20.60 3.49
C ALA A 252 -12.01 20.67 4.37
N LYS A 253 -10.91 20.03 3.93
CA LYS A 253 -9.59 20.09 4.57
C LYS A 253 -8.72 21.26 4.08
N ASN A 254 -9.24 22.10 3.18
CA ASN A 254 -8.48 23.21 2.57
C ASN A 254 -7.18 22.76 1.86
N ARG A 255 -7.22 21.59 1.21
CA ARG A 255 -6.08 21.08 0.43
C ARG A 255 -5.94 21.77 -0.92
N HIS A 256 -4.70 21.92 -1.35
CA HIS A 256 -4.34 22.43 -2.67
C HIS A 256 -4.06 21.29 -3.66
N THR A 257 -5.05 20.43 -3.91
CA THR A 257 -4.95 19.34 -4.91
C THR A 257 -5.14 19.83 -6.34
N ILE A 258 -4.68 19.07 -7.33
CA ILE A 258 -4.73 19.48 -8.75
C ILE A 258 -6.15 19.85 -9.22
N PRO A 259 -7.21 19.08 -8.91
CA PRO A 259 -8.59 19.46 -9.27
C PRO A 259 -9.05 20.77 -8.64
N ILE A 260 -8.53 21.14 -7.46
CA ILE A 260 -8.89 22.38 -6.76
C ILE A 260 -8.10 23.57 -7.32
N VAL A 261 -6.80 23.40 -7.57
CA VAL A 261 -5.88 24.48 -7.99
C VAL A 261 -6.00 24.77 -9.48
N LEU A 262 -6.02 23.74 -10.33
CA LEU A 262 -6.02 23.88 -11.80
C LEU A 262 -7.40 23.65 -12.42
N GLY A 263 -8.37 23.17 -11.65
CA GLY A 263 -9.72 22.83 -12.12
C GLY A 263 -9.83 21.41 -12.70
N ASP A 264 -11.08 20.98 -12.91
CA ASP A 264 -11.45 19.61 -13.32
C ASP A 264 -10.81 19.17 -14.64
N GLY A 265 -10.87 20.00 -15.69
CA GLY A 265 -10.34 19.68 -17.01
C GLY A 265 -8.82 19.40 -17.01
N PRO A 266 -7.99 20.36 -16.58
CA PRO A 266 -6.54 20.16 -16.47
C PRO A 266 -6.15 19.00 -15.56
N ALA A 267 -6.87 18.77 -14.46
CA ALA A 267 -6.62 17.63 -13.57
C ALA A 267 -6.84 16.27 -14.25
N ARG A 268 -7.88 16.15 -15.08
CA ARG A 268 -8.15 14.91 -15.82
C ARG A 268 -7.10 14.65 -16.89
N TRP A 269 -6.68 15.69 -17.62
CA TRP A 269 -5.61 15.58 -18.63
C TRP A 269 -4.25 15.26 -18.01
N SER A 270 -3.94 15.82 -16.82
CA SER A 270 -2.70 15.52 -16.11
C SER A 270 -2.61 14.08 -15.59
N VAL A 271 -3.73 13.34 -15.54
CA VAL A 271 -3.76 11.88 -15.32
C VAL A 271 -3.72 11.13 -16.65
N ALA A 272 -4.58 11.50 -17.60
CA ALA A 272 -4.78 10.75 -18.84
C ALA A 272 -3.50 10.65 -19.68
N ILE A 273 -2.73 11.75 -19.79
CA ILE A 273 -1.51 11.80 -20.59
C ILE A 273 -0.43 10.89 -20.00
N PRO A 274 -0.03 11.02 -18.71
CA PRO A 274 0.99 10.13 -18.17
C PRO A 274 0.55 8.66 -18.14
N VAL A 275 -0.72 8.34 -17.86
CA VAL A 275 -1.21 6.94 -17.93
C VAL A 275 -1.01 6.36 -19.34
N ALA A 276 -1.35 7.10 -20.40
CA ALA A 276 -1.15 6.65 -21.77
C ALA A 276 0.34 6.47 -22.10
N ILE A 277 1.19 7.43 -21.70
CA ILE A 277 2.65 7.37 -21.92
C ILE A 277 3.24 6.15 -21.21
N TRP A 278 2.98 5.98 -19.92
CA TRP A 278 3.54 4.87 -19.13
C TRP A 278 3.05 3.50 -19.58
N SER A 279 1.84 3.42 -20.14
CA SER A 279 1.32 2.18 -20.75
C SER A 279 2.15 1.70 -21.95
N VAL A 280 2.94 2.58 -22.56
CA VAL A 280 3.87 2.25 -23.66
C VAL A 280 5.31 2.18 -23.15
N VAL A 281 5.74 3.17 -22.34
CA VAL A 281 7.12 3.27 -21.86
C VAL A 281 7.49 2.10 -20.95
N CYS A 282 6.60 1.63 -20.08
CA CYS A 282 6.93 0.54 -19.17
C CYS A 282 7.13 -0.81 -19.90
N PRO A 283 6.26 -1.24 -20.83
CA PRO A 283 6.55 -2.40 -21.69
C PRO A 283 7.80 -2.22 -22.56
N ALA A 284 8.06 -1.00 -23.05
CA ALA A 284 9.25 -0.69 -23.84
C ALA A 284 10.55 -0.81 -23.04
N PHE A 285 10.57 -0.36 -21.78
CA PHE A 285 11.70 -0.56 -20.87
C PHE A 285 12.07 -2.05 -20.70
N TRP A 286 11.07 -2.92 -20.77
CA TRP A 286 11.27 -4.38 -20.71
C TRP A 286 11.54 -5.02 -22.06
N GLU A 287 11.53 -4.24 -23.15
CA GLU A 287 11.71 -4.73 -24.53
C GLU A 287 10.77 -5.91 -24.82
N LEU A 288 9.48 -5.74 -24.49
CA LEU A 288 8.45 -6.74 -24.78
C LEU A 288 8.10 -6.72 -26.28
N ASP A 289 7.59 -7.85 -26.77
CA ASP A 289 6.96 -7.92 -28.09
C ASP A 289 5.53 -7.33 -28.04
N VAL A 290 4.90 -7.13 -29.20
CA VAL A 290 3.55 -6.56 -29.35
C VAL A 290 2.52 -7.13 -28.34
N PRO A 291 2.43 -8.45 -28.08
CA PRO A 291 1.49 -8.98 -27.10
C PRO A 291 1.67 -8.41 -25.68
N GLY A 292 2.90 -8.08 -25.28
CA GLY A 292 3.21 -7.51 -23.97
C GLY A 292 2.70 -6.08 -23.77
N TYR A 293 2.37 -5.37 -24.85
CA TYR A 293 1.77 -4.03 -24.79
C TYR A 293 0.25 -4.07 -24.68
N VAL A 294 -0.40 -5.15 -25.11
CA VAL A 294 -1.87 -5.19 -25.28
C VAL A 294 -2.59 -4.86 -23.98
N LEU A 295 -2.25 -5.54 -22.88
CA LEU A 295 -2.95 -5.36 -21.61
C LEU A 295 -2.65 -3.98 -20.96
N PRO A 296 -1.37 -3.54 -20.83
CA PRO A 296 -1.06 -2.18 -20.35
C PRO A 296 -1.75 -1.07 -21.15
N VAL A 297 -1.67 -1.11 -22.48
CA VAL A 297 -2.23 -0.09 -23.36
C VAL A 297 -3.75 -0.12 -23.34
N ALA A 298 -4.39 -1.29 -23.41
CA ALA A 298 -5.85 -1.38 -23.37
C ALA A 298 -6.42 -0.82 -22.07
N LEU A 299 -5.83 -1.17 -20.92
CA LEU A 299 -6.26 -0.63 -19.63
C LEU A 299 -5.94 0.86 -19.50
N GLY A 300 -4.75 1.31 -19.92
CA GLY A 300 -4.35 2.71 -19.88
C GLY A 300 -5.25 3.61 -20.74
N MET A 301 -5.56 3.19 -21.96
CA MET A 301 -6.47 3.91 -22.85
C MET A 301 -7.91 3.89 -22.34
N ALA A 302 -8.35 2.79 -21.73
CA ALA A 302 -9.65 2.75 -21.06
C ALA A 302 -9.72 3.73 -19.88
N ILE A 303 -8.67 3.82 -19.05
CA ILE A 303 -8.58 4.80 -17.95
C ILE A 303 -8.59 6.23 -18.50
N ALA A 304 -7.75 6.52 -19.51
CA ALA A 304 -7.66 7.85 -20.13
C ALA A 304 -9.00 8.28 -20.75
N GLY A 305 -9.68 7.38 -21.48
CA GLY A 305 -11.01 7.67 -22.03
C GLY A 305 -12.03 7.91 -20.91
N ARG A 306 -12.08 7.03 -19.90
CA ARG A 306 -13.03 7.16 -18.80
C ARG A 306 -12.84 8.46 -18.02
N ILE A 307 -11.60 8.81 -17.65
CA ILE A 307 -11.33 10.00 -16.85
C ILE A 307 -11.66 11.29 -17.62
N LEU A 308 -11.57 11.29 -18.96
CA LEU A 308 -11.89 12.46 -19.79
C LEU A 308 -13.39 12.59 -20.11
N PHE A 309 -14.07 11.48 -20.37
CA PHE A 309 -15.46 11.48 -20.86
C PHE A 309 -16.51 11.22 -19.78
N LEU A 310 -16.19 10.49 -18.69
CA LEU A 310 -17.14 10.17 -17.62
C LEU A 310 -16.83 10.99 -16.37
N ARG A 311 -17.56 12.09 -16.16
CA ARG A 311 -17.29 13.08 -15.11
C ARG A 311 -18.15 12.95 -13.86
N GLU A 312 -18.76 11.78 -13.66
CA GLU A 312 -19.57 11.48 -12.48
C GLU A 312 -18.69 10.92 -11.36
N GLY A 313 -18.93 11.31 -10.11
CA GLY A 313 -18.13 10.84 -8.98
C GLY A 313 -18.10 9.31 -8.82
N ALA A 314 -19.18 8.61 -9.15
CA ALA A 314 -19.20 7.14 -9.18
C ALA A 314 -18.29 6.55 -10.27
N ALA A 315 -18.22 7.22 -11.43
CA ALA A 315 -17.32 6.84 -12.51
C ALA A 315 -15.86 7.10 -12.13
N ASP A 316 -15.56 8.23 -11.46
CA ASP A 316 -14.22 8.57 -10.97
C ASP A 316 -13.73 7.55 -9.93
N LYS A 317 -14.59 7.15 -8.97
CA LYS A 317 -14.30 6.06 -8.02
C LYS A 317 -13.96 4.75 -8.72
N ARG A 318 -14.68 4.40 -9.79
CA ARG A 318 -14.40 3.19 -10.58
C ARG A 318 -13.10 3.32 -11.37
N THR A 319 -12.83 4.49 -11.96
CA THR A 319 -11.63 4.75 -12.76
C THR A 319 -10.37 4.74 -11.89
N TRP A 320 -10.44 5.22 -10.65
CA TRP A 320 -9.38 5.04 -9.65
C TRP A 320 -9.07 3.55 -9.37
N LYS A 321 -10.10 2.70 -9.17
CA LYS A 321 -9.89 1.24 -9.01
C LYS A 321 -9.33 0.57 -10.26
N MET A 322 -9.70 1.06 -11.45
CA MET A 322 -9.08 0.58 -12.71
C MET A 322 -7.61 0.97 -12.78
N TRP A 323 -7.26 2.19 -12.35
CA TRP A 323 -5.87 2.64 -12.26
C TRP A 323 -5.06 1.77 -11.30
N THR A 324 -5.60 1.36 -10.15
CA THR A 324 -4.89 0.45 -9.22
C THR A 324 -4.68 -0.94 -9.81
N ALA A 325 -5.62 -1.43 -10.64
CA ALA A 325 -5.44 -2.68 -11.38
C ALA A 325 -4.40 -2.53 -12.50
N TRP A 326 -4.38 -1.37 -13.18
CA TRP A 326 -3.39 -1.05 -14.19
C TRP A 326 -1.97 -0.97 -13.60
N THR A 327 -1.76 -0.33 -12.45
CA THR A 327 -0.44 -0.32 -11.80
C THR A 327 0.02 -1.73 -11.43
N ALA A 328 -0.87 -2.59 -10.93
CA ALA A 328 -0.55 -4.00 -10.70
C ALA A 328 -0.11 -4.71 -11.99
N VAL A 329 -0.78 -4.46 -13.12
CA VAL A 329 -0.34 -4.99 -14.44
C VAL A 329 1.05 -4.49 -14.81
N ILE A 330 1.33 -3.20 -14.64
CA ILE A 330 2.66 -2.64 -14.90
C ILE A 330 3.71 -3.31 -14.00
N TRP A 331 3.39 -3.60 -12.74
CA TRP A 331 4.33 -4.22 -11.79
C TRP A 331 4.68 -5.67 -12.17
N MET A 332 3.81 -6.36 -12.92
CA MET A 332 4.03 -7.73 -13.40
C MET A 332 4.90 -7.84 -14.67
N LEU A 333 5.20 -6.73 -15.36
CA LEU A 333 5.93 -6.75 -16.64
C LEU A 333 7.31 -7.44 -16.62
N PRO A 334 8.14 -7.40 -15.55
CA PRO A 334 9.39 -8.15 -15.52
C PRO A 334 9.18 -9.65 -15.74
N LEU A 335 8.07 -10.19 -15.23
CA LEU A 335 7.70 -11.60 -15.37
C LEU A 335 7.19 -11.93 -16.77
N PHE A 336 6.60 -10.95 -17.48
CA PHE A 336 6.23 -11.10 -18.89
C PHE A 336 7.49 -11.20 -19.76
N LYS A 337 8.55 -10.45 -19.43
CA LYS A 337 9.84 -10.53 -20.12
C LYS A 337 10.56 -11.84 -19.85
N ASN A 338 10.52 -12.34 -18.61
CA ASN A 338 11.17 -13.60 -18.23
C ASN A 338 10.21 -14.57 -17.53
N PRO A 339 9.36 -15.31 -18.28
CA PRO A 339 8.45 -16.32 -17.73
C PRO A 339 9.13 -17.68 -17.50
N SER A 340 10.48 -17.76 -17.55
CA SER A 340 11.23 -19.02 -17.54
C SER A 340 10.97 -19.87 -16.30
N VAL A 341 10.62 -19.24 -15.17
CA VAL A 341 10.27 -19.91 -13.92
C VAL A 341 9.08 -20.86 -14.08
N PHE A 342 8.06 -20.49 -14.86
CA PHE A 342 6.90 -21.33 -15.13
C PHE A 342 7.26 -22.51 -16.04
N VAL A 343 8.15 -22.30 -17.02
CA VAL A 343 8.63 -23.37 -17.90
C VAL A 343 9.44 -24.39 -17.11
N ARG A 344 10.34 -23.94 -16.23
CA ARG A 344 11.11 -24.83 -15.34
C ARG A 344 10.20 -25.62 -14.41
N PHE A 345 9.23 -24.96 -13.78
CA PHE A 345 8.27 -25.62 -12.90
C PHE A 345 7.44 -26.68 -13.62
N SER A 346 6.92 -26.36 -14.82
CA SER A 346 6.15 -27.31 -15.63
C SER A 346 6.98 -28.54 -16.05
N LYS A 347 8.26 -28.35 -16.38
CA LYS A 347 9.19 -29.47 -16.67
C LYS A 347 9.42 -30.34 -15.44
N SER A 348 9.60 -29.74 -14.26
CA SER A 348 9.74 -30.48 -12.99
C SER A 348 8.53 -31.36 -12.71
N LEU A 349 7.31 -30.84 -12.90
CA LEU A 349 6.06 -31.62 -12.73
C LEU A 349 5.91 -32.80 -13.69
N ARG A 350 6.49 -32.74 -14.90
CA ARG A 350 6.42 -33.83 -15.90
C ARG A 350 7.52 -34.88 -15.72
N GLY A 351 8.56 -34.56 -14.97
CA GLY A 351 9.67 -35.47 -14.65
C GLY A 351 9.52 -36.21 -13.32
N MET A 352 8.50 -35.84 -12.53
CA MET A 352 7.98 -36.61 -11.39
C MET A 352 6.87 -37.53 -11.88
#